data_AF-A0A6A3D034-F1
#
_entry.id   AF-A0A6A3D034-F1
#
_cell.length_a   1.000
_cell.length_b   1.000
_cell.length_c   1.000
_cell.angle_alpha   90.00
_cell.angle_beta   90.00
_cell.angle_gamma   90.00
#
_symmetry.space_group_name_H-M   'P 1'
#
loop_
_entity.id
_entity.type
_entity.pdbx_description
1 polymer ?
#
loop_
_entity_poly.entity_id
_entity_poly.type
_entity_poly.pdbx_seq_one_letter_code
_entity_poly.pdbx_strand_id
1 'polypeptide(L)'
;MERKECKPNSLPVLHKMHVKVGDIIKVISGRDKGKIGEISKTFKHNSTIVVKDINLKTKHMKSREEGQPEQIIKVYVLSKLLTEEAAYKFANANGIDLVSVITTTVAGPFLSTTVPSSIQVILLPVTAKGFRFIFEFIFHIEDICRASMFLMEQTRAEGKYTCCVRSCPMSEMINRLARENPRSYSQRLEAEEESSKHPEISSKKLRDLGFTYEHGLEDIIHQSLHV
;
A
#
# COMPACT_ATOMS: atom_id res chain seq x y z
N MET A 1 25.30 -10.65 -33.78
CA MET A 1 24.33 -11.66 -33.33
C MET A 1 24.93 -13.02 -33.65
N GLU A 2 25.46 -13.73 -32.66
CA GLU A 2 25.87 -15.14 -32.84
C GLU A 2 24.69 -16.03 -32.44
N ARG A 3 24.23 -16.88 -33.36
CA ARG A 3 23.21 -17.89 -33.07
C ARG A 3 23.86 -18.95 -32.18
N LYS A 4 23.26 -19.22 -31.01
CA LYS A 4 23.66 -20.35 -30.16
C LYS A 4 23.43 -21.64 -30.95
N GLU A 5 24.45 -22.50 -30.98
CA GLU A 5 24.32 -23.85 -31.53
C GLU A 5 23.29 -24.63 -30.70
N CYS A 6 22.21 -25.06 -31.36
CA CYS A 6 21.20 -25.92 -30.77
C CYS A 6 21.38 -27.33 -31.33
N LYS A 7 21.19 -28.35 -30.49
CA LYS A 7 21.07 -29.74 -30.96
C LYS A 7 19.87 -29.86 -31.93
N PRO A 8 19.83 -30.85 -32.83
CA PRO A 8 18.70 -31.07 -33.75
C PRO A 8 17.33 -31.15 -33.05
N ASN A 9 17.31 -31.47 -31.74
CA ASN A 9 16.09 -31.58 -30.94
C ASN A 9 15.78 -30.33 -30.08
N SER A 10 16.29 -29.15 -30.46
CA SER A 10 16.00 -27.86 -29.80
C SER A 10 16.41 -27.73 -28.31
N LEU A 11 17.04 -28.75 -27.72
CA LEU A 11 17.54 -28.71 -26.35
C LEU A 11 18.84 -27.89 -26.26
N PRO A 12 19.02 -27.08 -25.21
CA PRO A 12 20.23 -26.29 -25.01
C PRO A 12 21.45 -27.21 -24.84
N VAL A 13 22.56 -26.87 -25.49
CA VAL A 13 23.85 -27.53 -25.26
C VAL A 13 24.30 -27.21 -23.84
N LEU A 14 24.46 -28.24 -23.02
CA LEU A 14 24.90 -28.11 -21.63
C LEU A 14 26.42 -28.10 -21.57
N HIS A 15 26.98 -27.08 -20.94
CA HIS A 15 28.40 -27.01 -20.64
C HIS A 15 28.64 -27.30 -19.16
N LYS A 16 29.73 -28.00 -18.85
CA LYS A 16 30.12 -28.26 -17.46
C LYS A 16 30.40 -26.93 -16.76
N MET A 17 29.61 -26.60 -15.74
CA MET A 17 29.70 -25.34 -15.00
C MET A 17 30.78 -25.45 -13.92
N HIS A 18 31.77 -24.56 -13.97
CA HIS A 18 32.90 -24.51 -13.02
C HIS A 18 32.73 -23.45 -11.92
N VAL A 19 31.68 -22.63 -12.00
CA VAL A 19 31.42 -21.49 -11.11
C VAL A 19 30.37 -21.83 -10.04
N LYS A 20 30.51 -21.24 -8.86
CA LYS A 20 29.63 -21.41 -7.69
C LYS A 20 28.98 -20.09 -7.27
N VAL A 21 27.93 -20.18 -6.47
CA VAL A 21 27.31 -19.01 -5.81
C VAL A 21 28.35 -18.38 -4.88
N GLY A 22 28.48 -17.05 -4.93
CA GLY A 22 29.52 -16.30 -4.20
C GLY A 22 30.80 -16.04 -4.98
N ASP A 23 31.01 -16.68 -6.14
CA ASP A 23 32.16 -16.36 -6.98
C ASP A 23 32.02 -14.97 -7.61
N ILE A 24 33.15 -14.28 -7.78
CA ILE A 24 33.23 -12.98 -8.45
C ILE A 24 33.58 -13.20 -9.91
N ILE A 25 32.75 -12.68 -10.82
CA ILE A 25 32.96 -12.82 -12.26
C ILE A 25 32.88 -11.49 -12.98
N LYS A 26 33.61 -11.40 -14.10
CA LYS A 26 33.61 -10.23 -14.99
C LYS A 26 32.84 -10.54 -16.26
N VAL A 27 31.96 -9.63 -16.65
CA VAL A 27 31.19 -9.76 -17.89
C VAL A 27 32.12 -9.51 -19.09
N ILE A 28 32.27 -10.52 -19.95
CA ILE A 28 33.17 -10.47 -21.11
C ILE A 28 32.51 -9.93 -22.39
N SER A 29 31.17 -9.94 -22.44
CA SER A 29 30.40 -9.57 -23.64
C SER A 29 29.00 -9.06 -23.30
N GLY A 30 28.37 -8.34 -24.22
CA GLY A 30 27.04 -7.73 -24.04
C GLY A 30 27.07 -6.28 -23.51
N ARG A 31 25.89 -5.74 -23.19
CA ARG A 31 25.69 -4.33 -22.78
C ARG A 31 26.48 -3.95 -21.53
N ASP A 32 26.68 -4.92 -20.64
CA ASP A 32 27.37 -4.73 -19.35
C ASP A 32 28.82 -5.24 -19.38
N LYS A 33 29.44 -5.36 -20.57
CA LYS A 33 30.83 -5.79 -20.73
C LYS A 33 31.77 -4.94 -19.86
N GLY A 34 32.62 -5.61 -19.09
CA GLY A 34 33.60 -4.99 -18.20
C GLY A 34 33.15 -4.89 -16.74
N LYS A 35 31.85 -5.00 -16.45
CA LYS A 35 31.34 -4.98 -15.07
C LYS A 35 31.73 -6.27 -14.33
N ILE A 36 32.00 -6.11 -13.05
CA ILE A 36 32.32 -7.20 -12.12
C ILE A 36 31.13 -7.36 -11.19
N GLY A 37 30.73 -8.60 -10.91
CA GLY A 37 29.63 -8.87 -9.99
C GLY A 37 29.73 -10.26 -9.37
N GLU A 38 29.04 -10.41 -8.24
CA GLU A 38 28.95 -11.65 -7.50
C GLU A 38 27.81 -12.53 -8.04
N ILE A 39 28.06 -13.82 -8.18
CA ILE A 39 27.03 -14.79 -8.58
C ILE A 39 26.01 -14.96 -7.45
N SER A 40 24.77 -14.57 -7.71
CA SER A 40 23.62 -14.75 -6.80
C SER A 40 23.01 -16.14 -6.90
N LYS A 41 22.81 -16.64 -8.12
CA LYS A 41 22.19 -17.95 -8.37
C LYS A 41 22.81 -18.64 -9.59
N THR A 42 22.90 -19.95 -9.53
CA THR A 42 23.39 -20.80 -10.62
C THR A 42 22.31 -21.78 -11.06
N PHE A 43 22.06 -21.89 -12.37
CA PHE A 43 21.12 -22.83 -12.94
C PHE A 43 21.88 -23.87 -13.78
N LYS A 44 22.14 -25.04 -13.18
CA LYS A 44 22.92 -26.11 -13.82
C LYS A 44 22.23 -26.70 -15.07
N HIS A 45 20.90 -26.81 -15.03
CA HIS A 45 20.09 -27.42 -16.10
C HIS A 45 20.06 -26.62 -17.41
N ASN A 46 20.48 -25.36 -17.40
CA ASN A 46 20.51 -24.50 -18.60
C ASN A 46 21.85 -23.79 -18.77
N SER A 47 22.86 -24.14 -17.96
CA SER A 47 24.19 -23.52 -17.96
C SER A 47 24.16 -21.98 -17.81
N THR A 48 23.18 -21.43 -17.08
CA THR A 48 23.07 -19.98 -16.84
C THR A 48 23.35 -19.59 -15.40
N ILE A 49 23.79 -18.35 -15.20
CA ILE A 49 24.04 -17.75 -13.89
C ILE A 49 23.32 -16.40 -13.79
N VAL A 50 22.92 -16.04 -12.58
CA VAL A 50 22.38 -14.72 -12.25
C VAL A 50 23.41 -13.99 -11.41
N VAL A 51 23.81 -12.82 -11.86
CA VAL A 51 24.80 -11.96 -11.21
C VAL A 51 24.06 -10.78 -10.62
N LYS A 52 24.38 -10.40 -9.37
CA LYS A 52 23.74 -9.25 -8.71
C LYS A 52 23.96 -7.99 -9.54
N ASP A 53 22.89 -7.21 -9.72
CA ASP A 53 22.90 -5.88 -10.34
C ASP A 53 23.43 -5.77 -11.78
N ILE A 54 23.46 -6.89 -12.52
CA ILE A 54 23.87 -6.94 -13.93
C ILE A 54 22.68 -7.30 -14.83
N ASN A 55 22.52 -6.60 -15.96
CA ASN A 55 21.50 -6.83 -16.97
C ASN A 55 20.05 -6.81 -16.42
N LEU A 56 19.79 -5.92 -15.45
CA LEU A 56 18.46 -5.63 -14.93
C LEU A 56 17.57 -5.08 -16.06
N LYS A 57 16.45 -5.75 -16.33
CA LYS A 57 15.41 -5.28 -17.24
C LYS A 57 14.09 -5.20 -16.49
N THR A 58 13.48 -4.03 -16.47
CA THR A 58 12.15 -3.83 -15.89
C THR A 58 11.12 -4.55 -16.76
N LYS A 59 10.64 -5.71 -16.31
CA LYS A 59 9.53 -6.42 -16.96
C LYS A 59 8.28 -6.17 -16.12
N HIS A 60 7.29 -5.49 -16.68
CA HIS A 60 5.94 -5.48 -16.14
C HIS A 60 5.43 -6.93 -16.13
N MET A 61 5.30 -7.51 -14.94
CA MET A 61 4.66 -8.80 -14.75
C MET A 61 3.16 -8.59 -14.59
N LYS A 62 2.36 -9.20 -15.46
CA LYS A 62 0.92 -9.41 -15.18
C LYS A 62 0.81 -10.46 -14.08
N SER A 63 0.08 -10.12 -13.01
CA SER A 63 -0.18 -10.97 -11.86
C SER A 63 -0.92 -12.24 -12.29
N ARG A 64 -0.47 -13.40 -11.81
CA ARG A 64 -1.21 -14.66 -11.87
C ARG A 64 -1.40 -15.16 -10.43
N GLU A 65 -2.63 -15.61 -10.17
CA GLU A 65 -3.22 -16.16 -8.94
C GLU A 65 -4.07 -15.20 -8.10
N GLU A 66 -5.37 -15.53 -8.04
CA GLU A 66 -6.41 -14.95 -7.19
C GLU A 66 -6.09 -15.20 -5.73
N GLY A 67 -6.08 -14.13 -4.91
CA GLY A 67 -6.05 -14.26 -3.45
C GLY A 67 -4.93 -13.50 -2.70
N GLN A 68 -4.11 -12.65 -3.34
CA GLN A 68 -3.13 -11.83 -2.60
C GLN A 68 -3.41 -10.31 -2.66
N PRO A 69 -4.34 -9.81 -1.84
CA PRO A 69 -4.53 -8.37 -1.63
C PRO A 69 -3.34 -7.68 -0.95
N GLU A 70 -2.53 -8.43 -0.18
CA GLU A 70 -1.40 -7.85 0.55
C GLU A 70 -0.35 -7.19 -0.35
N GLN A 71 -0.06 -7.75 -1.53
CA GLN A 71 0.95 -7.19 -2.43
C GLN A 71 0.50 -5.83 -2.99
N ILE A 72 -0.78 -5.68 -3.32
CA ILE A 72 -1.33 -4.43 -3.87
C ILE A 72 -1.29 -3.32 -2.83
N ILE A 73 -1.66 -3.62 -1.58
CA ILE A 73 -1.62 -2.65 -0.48
C ILE A 73 -0.18 -2.24 -0.17
N LYS A 74 0.76 -3.20 -0.09
CA LYS A 74 2.18 -2.91 0.12
C LYS A 74 2.73 -1.99 -0.98
N VAL A 75 2.37 -2.23 -2.24
CA VAL A 75 2.75 -1.37 -3.38
C VAL A 75 2.13 0.03 -3.26
N TYR A 76 0.86 0.15 -2.89
CA TYR A 76 0.20 1.44 -2.72
C TYR A 76 0.83 2.26 -1.58
N VAL A 77 1.03 1.65 -0.40
CA VAL A 77 1.62 2.33 0.77
C VAL A 77 3.04 2.80 0.45
N LEU A 78 3.87 1.93 -0.13
CA LEU A 78 5.23 2.31 -0.54
C LEU A 78 5.21 3.43 -1.59
N SER A 79 4.32 3.35 -2.58
CA SER A 79 4.18 4.41 -3.59
C SER A 79 3.81 5.74 -2.94
N LYS A 80 2.85 5.78 -2.02
CA LYS A 80 2.42 7.01 -1.34
C LYS A 80 3.55 7.60 -0.48
N LEU A 81 4.27 6.77 0.26
CA LEU A 81 5.42 7.20 1.06
C LEU A 81 6.53 7.81 0.21
N LEU A 82 6.91 7.14 -0.88
CA LEU A 82 7.97 7.60 -1.78
C LEU A 82 7.58 8.89 -2.52
N THR A 83 6.32 9.01 -2.95
CA THR A 83 5.82 10.24 -3.58
C THR A 83 5.84 11.40 -2.61
N GLU A 84 5.44 11.20 -1.35
CA GLU A 84 5.48 12.24 -0.32
C GLU A 84 6.93 12.68 -0.03
N GLU A 85 7.86 11.74 0.15
CA GLU A 85 9.27 12.06 0.39
C GLU A 85 9.88 12.86 -0.78
N ALA A 86 9.57 12.46 -2.02
CA ALA A 86 10.01 13.17 -3.21
C ALA A 86 9.41 14.58 -3.29
N ALA A 87 8.12 14.74 -2.95
CA ALA A 87 7.45 16.04 -2.93
C ALA A 87 8.11 16.99 -1.91
N TYR A 88 8.42 16.51 -0.71
CA TYR A 88 9.13 17.32 0.30
C TYR A 88 10.55 17.69 -0.13
N LYS A 89 11.30 16.74 -0.72
CA LYS A 89 12.64 17.03 -1.27
C LYS A 89 12.58 18.13 -2.33
N PHE A 90 11.60 18.05 -3.23
CA PHE A 90 11.38 19.05 -4.26
C PHE A 90 10.95 20.41 -3.67
N ALA A 91 10.00 20.41 -2.72
CA ALA A 91 9.51 21.63 -2.10
C ALA A 91 10.63 22.39 -1.37
N ASN A 92 11.42 21.70 -0.57
CA ASN A 92 12.56 22.28 0.15
C ASN A 92 13.62 22.84 -0.80
N ALA A 93 13.91 22.15 -1.92
CA ALA A 93 14.89 22.61 -2.90
C ALA A 93 14.43 23.86 -3.68
N ASN A 94 13.13 24.12 -3.73
CA ASN A 94 12.54 25.22 -4.51
C ASN A 94 11.88 26.31 -3.66
N GLY A 95 12.03 26.25 -2.33
CA GLY A 95 11.42 27.24 -1.42
C GLY A 95 9.88 27.22 -1.43
N ILE A 96 9.27 26.07 -1.69
CA ILE A 96 7.81 25.89 -1.68
C ILE A 96 7.40 25.49 -0.26
N ASP A 97 6.44 26.23 0.31
CA ASP A 97 5.81 25.84 1.57
C ASP A 97 4.82 24.69 1.33
N LEU A 98 5.20 23.48 1.74
CA LEU A 98 4.43 22.27 1.51
C LEU A 98 3.89 21.68 2.81
N VAL A 99 2.56 21.63 2.87
CA VAL A 99 1.83 20.90 3.90
C VAL A 99 1.27 19.61 3.31
N SER A 100 1.48 18.49 4.00
CA SER A 100 0.97 17.17 3.61
C SER A 100 -0.09 16.72 4.60
N VAL A 101 -1.25 16.30 4.09
CA VAL A 101 -2.35 15.73 4.89
C VAL A 101 -2.39 14.23 4.67
N ILE A 102 -2.08 13.48 5.73
CA ILE A 102 -2.10 12.02 5.73
C ILE A 102 -3.49 11.56 6.16
N THR A 103 -4.25 11.05 5.21
CA THR A 103 -5.58 10.47 5.42
C THR A 103 -5.52 8.96 5.48
N THR A 104 -6.31 8.34 6.35
CA THR A 104 -6.55 6.89 6.36
C THR A 104 -7.80 6.58 5.51
N THR A 105 -8.46 5.45 5.75
CA THR A 105 -9.70 5.09 5.08
C THR A 105 -10.76 6.18 5.21
N VAL A 106 -11.26 6.66 4.08
CA VAL A 106 -12.27 7.71 4.01
C VAL A 106 -13.67 7.10 3.83
N ALA A 107 -14.60 7.64 4.59
CA ALA A 107 -15.98 7.22 4.74
C ALA A 107 -16.90 8.45 4.72
N GLY A 108 -18.19 8.22 4.58
CA GLY A 108 -19.21 9.25 4.46
C GLY A 108 -19.84 9.28 3.06
N PRO A 109 -20.71 10.28 2.82
CA PRO A 109 -21.44 10.41 1.57
C PRO A 109 -20.48 10.71 0.41
N PHE A 110 -20.83 10.24 -0.79
CA PHE A 110 -20.04 10.48 -1.99
C PHE A 110 -20.92 10.94 -3.14
N LEU A 111 -20.40 11.83 -3.98
CA LEU A 111 -21.14 12.42 -5.10
C LEU A 111 -21.09 11.55 -6.38
N SER A 112 -20.36 10.44 -6.34
CA SER A 112 -20.15 9.57 -7.50
C SER A 112 -21.32 8.61 -7.70
N THR A 113 -21.64 8.29 -8.96
CA THR A 113 -22.57 7.22 -9.31
C THR A 113 -21.99 5.82 -9.07
N THR A 114 -20.68 5.71 -8.82
CA THR A 114 -20.00 4.47 -8.47
C THR A 114 -19.56 4.51 -7.02
N VAL A 115 -19.77 3.41 -6.30
CA VAL A 115 -19.32 3.28 -4.90
C VAL A 115 -17.79 3.40 -4.82
N PRO A 116 -17.24 4.39 -4.10
CA PRO A 116 -15.80 4.55 -3.95
C PRO A 116 -15.14 3.32 -3.34
N SER A 117 -13.91 3.03 -3.76
CA SER A 117 -13.16 1.87 -3.25
C SER A 117 -13.00 1.89 -1.73
N SER A 118 -12.89 3.07 -1.10
CA SER A 118 -12.79 3.19 0.36
C SER A 118 -14.08 2.75 1.08
N ILE A 119 -15.25 3.02 0.50
CA ILE A 119 -16.54 2.58 1.03
C ILE A 119 -16.71 1.07 0.84
N GLN A 120 -16.34 0.52 -0.32
CA GLN A 120 -16.35 -0.94 -0.55
C GLN A 120 -15.49 -1.67 0.48
N VAL A 121 -14.35 -1.07 0.81
CA VAL A 121 -13.38 -1.53 1.80
C VAL A 121 -13.97 -1.51 3.23
N ILE A 122 -14.72 -0.47 3.61
CA ILE A 122 -15.45 -0.39 4.90
C ILE A 122 -16.61 -1.39 4.98
N LEU A 123 -17.28 -1.65 3.85
CA LEU A 123 -18.39 -2.60 3.72
C LEU A 123 -17.93 -4.05 3.61
N LEU A 124 -16.62 -4.29 3.42
CA LEU A 124 -16.09 -5.63 3.19
C LEU A 124 -16.31 -6.62 4.34
N PRO A 125 -16.21 -6.20 5.63
CA PRO A 125 -16.55 -7.07 6.76
C PRO A 125 -18.01 -7.57 6.71
N VAL A 126 -18.89 -6.84 6.01
CA VAL A 126 -20.31 -7.19 5.84
C VAL A 126 -20.53 -8.04 4.58
N THR A 127 -19.70 -7.87 3.54
CA THR A 127 -19.97 -8.41 2.19
C THR A 127 -19.09 -9.60 1.77
N ALA A 128 -17.92 -9.80 2.38
CA ALA A 128 -16.99 -10.86 1.94
C ALA A 128 -16.40 -11.70 3.10
N LYS A 129 -16.40 -13.02 2.90
CA LYS A 129 -15.58 -13.95 3.66
C LYS A 129 -14.10 -13.77 3.30
N GLY A 130 -13.24 -13.60 4.30
CA GLY A 130 -11.80 -13.86 4.17
C GLY A 130 -10.91 -12.64 3.95
N PHE A 131 -11.41 -11.42 4.11
CA PHE A 131 -10.60 -10.21 3.98
C PHE A 131 -10.41 -9.53 5.34
N ARG A 132 -9.30 -9.85 6.02
CA ARG A 132 -8.87 -9.17 7.26
C ARG A 132 -8.07 -7.93 6.90
N PHE A 133 -8.74 -6.80 6.75
CA PHE A 133 -8.06 -5.52 6.83
C PHE A 133 -7.84 -5.16 8.30
N ILE A 134 -6.67 -4.62 8.60
CA ILE A 134 -6.43 -3.90 9.86
C ILE A 134 -6.92 -2.47 9.63
N PHE A 135 -8.24 -2.25 9.68
CA PHE A 135 -8.76 -0.88 9.71
C PHE A 135 -8.70 -0.40 11.13
N GLU A 136 -7.70 0.41 11.43
CA GLU A 136 -7.66 1.08 12.72
C GLU A 136 -8.29 2.47 12.66
N PHE A 137 -8.49 3.08 11.49
CA PHE A 137 -8.87 4.50 11.40
C PHE A 137 -9.82 4.79 10.24
N ILE A 138 -10.93 5.49 10.54
CA ILE A 138 -11.92 5.93 9.56
C ILE A 138 -12.14 7.45 9.68
N PHE A 139 -12.29 8.13 8.54
CA PHE A 139 -12.58 9.56 8.44
C PHE A 139 -13.91 9.85 7.77
N HIS A 140 -14.58 10.91 8.24
CA HIS A 140 -15.58 11.56 7.42
C HIS A 140 -14.93 12.37 6.30
N ILE A 141 -15.45 12.24 5.07
CA ILE A 141 -15.00 13.00 3.90
C ILE A 141 -15.03 14.51 4.16
N GLU A 142 -16.06 15.00 4.85
CA GLU A 142 -16.23 16.43 5.12
C GLU A 142 -15.16 16.96 6.08
N ASP A 143 -14.81 16.19 7.11
CA ASP A 143 -13.76 16.58 8.05
C ASP A 143 -12.37 16.63 7.38
N ILE A 144 -12.12 15.78 6.38
CA ILE A 144 -10.89 15.86 5.58
C ILE A 144 -10.86 17.15 4.76
N CYS A 145 -11.98 17.49 4.13
CA CYS A 145 -12.09 18.73 3.35
C CYS A 145 -11.91 19.95 4.26
N ARG A 146 -12.58 19.98 5.42
CA ARG A 146 -12.45 21.05 6.42
C ARG A 146 -11.01 21.16 6.93
N ALA A 147 -10.37 20.04 7.26
CA ALA A 147 -8.98 20.02 7.71
C ALA A 147 -8.02 20.55 6.64
N SER A 148 -8.25 20.18 5.37
CA SER A 148 -7.43 20.63 4.25
C SER A 148 -7.56 22.13 4.03
N MET A 149 -8.78 22.67 4.02
CA MET A 149 -9.02 24.11 3.93
C MET A 149 -8.41 24.86 5.13
N PHE A 150 -8.61 24.35 6.34
CA PHE A 150 -8.06 24.92 7.55
C PHE A 150 -6.52 25.02 7.49
N LEU A 151 -5.84 23.96 7.08
CA LEU A 151 -4.38 23.94 6.98
C LEU A 151 -3.84 24.88 5.88
N MET A 152 -4.59 25.07 4.79
CA MET A 152 -4.22 26.03 3.74
C MET A 152 -4.29 27.49 4.23
N GLU A 153 -5.20 27.79 5.16
CA GLU A 153 -5.36 29.14 5.72
C GLU A 153 -4.42 29.42 6.90
N GLN A 154 -3.87 28.38 7.54
CA GLN A 154 -3.01 28.53 8.71
C GLN A 154 -1.56 28.82 8.34
N THR A 155 -1.10 30.04 8.66
CA THR A 155 0.31 30.45 8.48
C THR A 155 1.30 29.69 9.37
N ARG A 156 0.81 29.03 10.43
CA ARG A 156 1.61 28.18 11.33
C ARG A 156 1.65 26.72 10.86
N ALA A 157 0.92 26.35 9.81
CA ALA A 157 0.85 24.99 9.35
C ALA A 157 2.13 24.61 8.60
N GLU A 158 2.97 23.76 9.22
CA GLU A 158 4.17 23.24 8.56
C GLU A 158 4.23 21.71 8.53
N GLY A 159 4.78 21.15 7.45
CA GLY A 159 5.08 19.73 7.36
C GLY A 159 3.84 18.84 7.31
N LYS A 160 3.93 17.68 7.94
CA LYS A 160 2.91 16.61 7.83
C LYS A 160 1.86 16.72 8.93
N TYR A 161 0.60 16.50 8.57
CA TYR A 161 -0.54 16.42 9.49
C TYR A 161 -1.26 15.10 9.28
N THR A 162 -1.39 14.34 10.36
CA THR A 162 -2.23 13.15 10.36
C THR A 162 -3.61 13.55 10.84
N CYS A 163 -4.61 13.40 9.98
CA CYS A 163 -5.99 13.41 10.43
C CYS A 163 -6.24 12.10 11.17
N CYS A 164 -6.92 12.11 12.32
CA CYS A 164 -7.38 10.95 13.11
C CYS A 164 -8.48 11.36 14.09
N VAL A 165 -9.72 10.94 13.82
CA VAL A 165 -10.84 11.16 14.75
C VAL A 165 -10.69 10.21 15.94
N ARG A 166 -10.60 8.91 15.67
CA ARG A 166 -10.40 7.86 16.66
C ARG A 166 -9.88 6.57 16.02
N SER A 167 -9.14 5.78 16.79
CA SER A 167 -8.92 4.37 16.44
C SER A 167 -10.21 3.57 16.68
N CYS A 168 -10.65 2.77 15.70
CA CYS A 168 -11.78 1.87 15.85
C CYS A 168 -11.32 0.44 15.53
N PRO A 169 -11.21 -0.43 16.55
CA PRO A 169 -10.89 -1.84 16.32
C PRO A 169 -11.93 -2.50 15.42
N MET A 170 -11.51 -3.49 14.65
CA MET A 170 -12.39 -4.24 13.75
C MET A 170 -13.60 -4.84 14.47
N SER A 171 -13.43 -5.34 15.69
CA SER A 171 -14.53 -5.87 16.51
C SER A 171 -15.57 -4.80 16.83
N GLU A 172 -15.13 -3.58 17.16
CA GLU A 172 -16.00 -2.44 17.43
C GLU A 172 -16.72 -1.98 16.15
N MET A 173 -16.01 -1.93 15.03
CA MET A 173 -16.58 -1.61 13.71
C MET A 173 -17.67 -2.60 13.29
N ILE A 174 -17.38 -3.90 13.40
CA ILE A 174 -18.32 -4.98 13.08
C ILE A 174 -19.57 -4.88 13.95
N ASN A 175 -19.41 -4.66 15.26
CA ASN A 175 -20.54 -4.51 16.19
C ASN A 175 -21.42 -3.29 15.85
N ARG A 176 -20.82 -2.20 15.38
CA ARG A 176 -21.56 -0.98 14.99
C ARG A 176 -22.31 -1.16 13.68
N LEU A 177 -21.67 -1.75 12.68
CA LEU A 177 -22.30 -2.11 11.40
C LEU A 177 -23.48 -3.07 11.61
N ALA A 178 -23.36 -4.02 12.56
CA ALA A 178 -24.42 -4.95 12.92
C ALA A 178 -25.69 -4.26 13.44
N ARG A 179 -25.52 -3.19 14.23
CA ARG A 179 -26.64 -2.43 14.81
C ARG A 179 -27.38 -1.63 13.77
N GLU A 180 -26.65 -1.00 12.84
CA GLU A 180 -27.23 -0.19 11.77
C GLU A 180 -27.91 -1.05 10.68
N ASN A 181 -27.42 -2.27 10.43
CA ASN A 181 -28.01 -3.20 9.46
C ASN A 181 -28.14 -4.65 10.00
N PRO A 182 -29.16 -4.93 10.85
CA PRO A 182 -29.36 -6.25 11.45
C PRO A 182 -29.64 -7.37 10.44
N ARG A 183 -30.18 -7.04 9.26
CA ARG A 183 -30.61 -8.01 8.25
C ARG A 183 -29.46 -8.70 7.50
N SER A 184 -28.26 -8.10 7.51
CA SER A 184 -27.08 -8.65 6.81
C SER A 184 -26.20 -9.53 7.71
N TYR A 185 -26.54 -9.65 9.00
CA TYR A 185 -25.63 -10.12 10.05
C TYR A 185 -25.81 -11.59 10.46
N SER A 186 -26.78 -12.29 9.90
CA SER A 186 -27.17 -13.65 10.31
C SER A 186 -26.18 -14.76 9.98
N GLN A 187 -24.96 -14.45 9.53
CA GLN A 187 -23.90 -15.47 9.43
C GLN A 187 -22.51 -14.89 9.69
N ARG A 188 -21.91 -15.40 10.79
CA ARG A 188 -20.46 -15.51 11.06
C ARG A 188 -19.85 -14.37 11.89
N LEU A 189 -20.09 -14.41 13.20
CA LEU A 189 -19.00 -14.18 14.15
C LEU A 189 -18.42 -15.54 14.53
N GLU A 190 -17.19 -15.83 14.10
CA GLU A 190 -16.28 -16.48 15.04
C GLU A 190 -15.41 -15.35 15.59
N ALA A 191 -15.68 -15.01 16.85
CA ALA A 191 -14.96 -13.99 17.57
C ALA A 191 -13.57 -14.55 17.91
N GLU A 192 -12.55 -14.17 17.15
CA GLU A 192 -11.18 -14.25 17.65
C GLU A 192 -10.90 -12.96 18.44
N GLU A 193 -10.71 -13.12 19.75
CA GLU A 193 -10.26 -12.07 20.65
C GLU A 193 -8.83 -11.65 20.27
N GLU A 194 -8.69 -10.65 19.40
CA GLU A 194 -7.38 -10.10 19.09
C GLU A 194 -7.04 -9.00 20.12
N SER A 195 -6.48 -9.45 21.24
CA SER A 195 -5.73 -8.62 22.19
C SER A 195 -4.47 -8.09 21.48
N SER A 196 -4.58 -6.99 20.75
CA SER A 196 -3.42 -6.23 20.30
C SER A 196 -3.54 -4.78 20.78
N LYS A 197 -2.45 -4.25 21.32
CA LYS A 197 -2.36 -2.83 21.67
C LYS A 197 -2.40 -2.04 20.38
N HIS A 198 -3.52 -1.38 20.12
CA HIS A 198 -3.70 -0.53 18.95
C HIS A 198 -2.69 0.62 18.97
N PRO A 199 -1.95 0.87 17.88
CA PRO A 199 -1.16 2.08 17.73
C PRO A 199 -2.10 3.27 17.82
N GLU A 200 -1.93 4.14 18.81
CA GLU A 200 -2.71 5.37 18.87
C GLU A 200 -2.12 6.38 17.87
N ILE A 201 -2.70 6.46 16.67
CA ILE A 201 -2.35 7.53 15.74
C ILE A 201 -2.96 8.84 16.26
N SER A 202 -2.10 9.77 16.64
CA SER A 202 -2.49 11.03 17.26
C SER A 202 -2.65 12.15 16.23
N SER A 203 -3.86 12.71 16.11
CA SER A 203 -4.13 13.97 15.40
C SER A 203 -3.85 15.21 16.26
N LYS A 204 -3.11 15.05 17.35
CA LYS A 204 -2.80 16.12 18.30
C LYS A 204 -2.23 17.35 17.61
N LYS A 205 -1.32 17.18 16.64
CA LYS A 205 -0.73 18.31 15.91
C LYS A 205 -1.79 19.18 15.20
N LEU A 206 -2.82 18.55 14.63
CA LEU A 206 -3.91 19.27 13.95
C LEU A 206 -4.86 19.93 14.97
N ARG A 207 -5.16 19.24 16.08
CA ARG A 207 -6.00 19.77 17.16
C ARG A 207 -5.33 20.91 17.93
N ASP A 208 -4.02 20.84 18.13
CA ASP A 208 -3.20 21.88 18.78
C ASP A 208 -3.16 23.18 17.95
N LEU A 209 -3.45 23.11 16.64
CA LEU A 209 -3.67 24.30 15.81
C LEU A 209 -5.08 24.91 15.97
N GLY A 210 -6.01 24.20 16.62
CA GLY A 210 -7.39 24.64 16.84
C GLY A 210 -8.43 23.95 15.96
N PHE A 211 -8.06 22.93 15.17
CA PHE A 211 -9.01 22.20 14.34
C PHE A 211 -9.91 21.28 15.17
N THR A 212 -11.21 21.27 14.87
CA THR A 212 -12.20 20.40 15.50
C THR A 212 -12.93 19.55 14.47
N TYR A 213 -12.96 18.24 14.73
CA TYR A 213 -13.76 17.29 13.97
C TYR A 213 -15.25 17.49 14.30
N GLU A 214 -16.09 17.49 13.27
CA GLU A 214 -17.54 17.62 13.42
C GLU A 214 -18.25 16.27 13.45
N HIS A 215 -17.69 15.25 12.80
CA HIS A 215 -18.38 13.97 12.64
C HIS A 215 -17.80 12.89 13.56
N GLY A 216 -18.69 12.28 14.32
CA GLY A 216 -18.39 11.11 15.14
C GLY A 216 -18.29 9.83 14.31
N LEU A 217 -17.89 8.74 14.96
CA LEU A 217 -17.81 7.43 14.30
C LEU A 217 -19.18 6.93 13.86
N GLU A 218 -20.21 7.20 14.66
CA GLU A 218 -21.60 6.86 14.41
C GLU A 218 -22.11 7.56 13.14
N ASP A 219 -21.89 8.87 13.04
CA ASP A 219 -22.30 9.66 11.87
C ASP A 219 -21.63 9.15 10.60
N ILE A 220 -20.32 8.86 10.69
CA ILE A 220 -19.54 8.32 9.59
C ILE A 220 -20.12 7.00 9.08
N ILE A 221 -20.39 6.06 9.97
CA ILE A 221 -20.93 4.74 9.59
C ILE A 221 -22.32 4.91 9.00
N HIS A 222 -23.21 5.63 9.70
CA HIS A 222 -24.59 5.83 9.27
C HIS A 222 -24.65 6.48 7.88
N GLN A 223 -23.91 7.56 7.65
CA GLN A 223 -23.90 8.27 6.37
C GLN A 223 -23.21 7.50 5.24
N SER A 224 -22.24 6.63 5.55
CA SER A 224 -21.61 5.76 4.55
C SER A 224 -22.55 4.68 3.99
N LEU A 225 -23.54 4.27 4.78
CA LEU A 225 -24.47 3.19 4.45
C LEU A 225 -25.72 3.65 3.70
N HIS A 226 -26.05 4.94 3.76
CA HIS A 226 -27.33 5.50 3.28
C HIS A 226 -27.16 6.49 2.12
N VAL A 227 -26.23 6.21 1.19
CA VAL A 227 -25.95 7.05 -0.01
C VAL A 227 -26.79 6.62 -1.21
#